data_AF-A0A930AK69-F1
#
_entry.id   AF-A0A930AK69-F1
#
_cell.length_a   1.000
_cell.length_b   1.000
_cell.length_c   1.000
_cell.angle_alpha   90.00
_cell.angle_beta   90.00
_cell.angle_gamma   90.00
#
_symmetry.space_group_name_H-M   'P 1'
#
loop_
_entity.id
_entity.type
_entity.pdbx_description
1 polymer ?
#
loop_
_entity_poly.entity_id
_entity_poly.type
_entity_poly.pdbx_seq_one_letter_code
_entity_poly.pdbx_strand_id
1 'polypeptide(L)'
;KQRRLGNGVKVLSLFFIDKVANYREYTANGAKKGKFAKWFEEAYAKVASKPKYAGVMEGLLASEVHDGYFAADKSGQWKDSRDTKGEGGRTKDDDTAYNLIMKDKERLLDTGEPLRFIFSHSALREGWDNPNVFQICTLNETSSQMKKRQEIGRGLRLPVNIDGQRVYDDNVNILTVIANESYADFSRKLQTEIEEETGIHFGGRIKNRDNRRVVRFQKSRALD
;
A
#
# COMPACT_ATOMS: atom_id res chain seq x y z
N LYS A 1 6.23 -9.70 -0.06
CA LYS A 1 6.54 -9.81 1.39
C LYS A 1 5.69 -10.87 2.07
N GLN A 2 4.36 -10.88 1.87
CA GLN A 2 3.42 -11.88 2.41
C GLN A 2 3.97 -13.33 2.35
N ARG A 3 4.41 -13.79 1.17
CA ARG A 3 4.97 -15.14 0.99
C ARG A 3 6.07 -15.52 2.00
N ARG A 4 6.92 -14.56 2.38
CA ARG A 4 8.04 -14.80 3.33
C ARG A 4 7.52 -14.87 4.77
N LEU A 5 6.47 -14.12 5.08
CA LEU A 5 5.89 -14.05 6.43
C LEU A 5 4.81 -15.13 6.65
N GLY A 6 4.41 -15.85 5.59
CA GLY A 6 3.37 -16.87 5.67
C GLY A 6 2.04 -16.28 6.11
N ASN A 7 1.32 -16.99 6.96
CA ASN A 7 0.05 -16.56 7.56
C ASN A 7 0.22 -15.94 8.96
N GLY A 8 1.45 -15.76 9.44
CA GLY A 8 1.68 -15.20 10.79
C GLY A 8 1.49 -13.69 10.87
N VAL A 9 1.61 -12.97 9.73
CA VAL A 9 1.46 -11.52 9.65
C VAL A 9 0.77 -11.16 8.34
N LYS A 10 -0.33 -10.42 8.42
CA LYS A 10 -0.99 -9.84 7.25
C LYS A 10 -0.17 -8.68 6.68
N VAL A 11 0.03 -8.62 5.37
CA VAL A 11 0.77 -7.55 4.69
C VAL A 11 -0.20 -6.65 3.92
N LEU A 12 -0.20 -5.37 4.26
CA LEU A 12 -0.94 -4.34 3.53
C LEU A 12 0.00 -3.42 2.74
N SER A 13 -0.50 -2.96 1.58
CA SER A 13 0.14 -1.96 0.74
C SER A 13 -0.78 -0.76 0.55
N LEU A 14 -0.24 0.45 0.72
CA LEU A 14 -0.96 1.71 0.54
C LEU A 14 -0.47 2.42 -0.72
N PHE A 15 -1.40 2.81 -1.58
CA PHE A 15 -1.16 3.53 -2.83
C PHE A 15 -1.74 4.93 -2.73
N PHE A 16 -0.91 5.95 -2.88
CA PHE A 16 -1.34 7.33 -2.99
C PHE A 16 -1.48 7.73 -4.45
N ILE A 17 -2.70 8.10 -4.86
CA ILE A 17 -3.03 8.48 -6.23
C ILE A 17 -3.29 9.99 -6.32
N ASP A 18 -3.15 10.52 -7.53
CA ASP A 18 -3.32 11.93 -7.87
C ASP A 18 -4.78 12.31 -8.11
N LYS A 19 -5.62 11.36 -8.54
CA LYS A 19 -7.05 11.58 -8.79
C LYS A 19 -7.87 10.35 -8.48
N VAL A 20 -9.02 10.54 -7.84
CA VAL A 20 -10.00 9.45 -7.59
C VAL A 20 -10.41 8.78 -8.90
N ALA A 21 -10.68 9.57 -9.95
CA ALA A 21 -11.04 9.08 -11.28
C ALA A 21 -10.02 8.12 -11.90
N ASN A 22 -8.73 8.24 -11.54
CA ASN A 22 -7.74 7.28 -12.03
C ASN A 22 -7.96 5.88 -11.46
N TYR A 23 -8.65 5.73 -10.33
CA TYR A 23 -8.99 4.44 -9.74
C TYR A 23 -10.48 4.08 -9.90
N ARG A 24 -11.39 5.01 -9.64
CA ARG A 24 -12.84 4.83 -9.69
C ARG A 24 -13.50 6.02 -10.36
N GLU A 25 -14.19 5.77 -11.46
CA GLU A 25 -14.94 6.76 -12.24
C GLU A 25 -16.43 6.66 -11.89
N TYR A 26 -17.05 7.74 -11.44
CA TYR A 26 -18.48 7.78 -11.15
C TYR A 26 -19.25 8.23 -12.39
N THR A 27 -20.20 7.42 -12.83
CA THR A 27 -21.07 7.69 -14.00
C THR A 27 -22.54 7.68 -13.57
N ALA A 28 -23.44 8.16 -14.42
CA ALA A 28 -24.89 8.08 -14.17
C ALA A 28 -25.38 6.63 -13.93
N ASN A 29 -24.67 5.64 -14.48
CA ASN A 29 -24.97 4.22 -14.33
C ASN A 29 -24.21 3.54 -13.18
N GLY A 30 -23.63 4.32 -12.26
CA GLY A 30 -22.83 3.84 -11.13
C GLY A 30 -21.32 3.97 -11.34
N ALA A 31 -20.55 3.32 -10.46
CA ALA A 31 -19.09 3.38 -10.47
C ALA A 31 -18.47 2.41 -11.48
N LYS A 32 -17.43 2.86 -12.19
CA LYS A 32 -16.60 2.07 -13.10
C LYS A 32 -15.14 2.11 -12.67
N LYS A 33 -14.39 1.07 -13.05
CA LYS A 33 -12.94 1.00 -12.83
C LYS A 33 -12.21 2.04 -13.68
N GLY A 34 -11.45 2.90 -13.02
CA GLY A 34 -10.48 3.78 -13.66
C GLY A 34 -9.23 3.02 -14.13
N LYS A 35 -8.30 3.73 -14.76
CA LYS A 35 -7.09 3.14 -15.36
C LYS A 35 -6.21 2.36 -14.36
N PHE A 36 -6.04 2.85 -13.12
CA PHE A 36 -5.22 2.21 -12.10
C PHE A 36 -5.84 0.92 -11.58
N ALA A 37 -7.17 0.85 -11.41
CA ALA A 37 -7.83 -0.39 -11.02
C ALA A 37 -7.64 -1.47 -12.11
N LYS A 38 -7.83 -1.11 -13.38
CA LYS A 38 -7.62 -2.01 -14.53
C LYS A 38 -6.18 -2.51 -14.61
N TRP A 39 -5.21 -1.60 -14.60
CA TRP A 39 -3.79 -1.96 -14.66
C TRP A 39 -3.33 -2.77 -13.46
N PHE A 40 -3.88 -2.49 -12.27
CA PHE A 40 -3.61 -3.28 -11.09
C PHE A 40 -4.06 -4.73 -11.29
N GLU A 41 -5.30 -4.96 -11.74
CA GLU A 41 -5.83 -6.31 -11.93
C GLU A 41 -5.03 -7.09 -12.99
N GLU A 42 -4.67 -6.45 -14.10
CA GLU A 42 -3.80 -7.02 -15.13
C GLU A 42 -2.42 -7.40 -14.56
N ALA A 43 -1.80 -6.50 -13.81
CA ALA A 43 -0.51 -6.72 -13.18
C ALA A 43 -0.59 -7.82 -12.11
N TYR A 44 -1.66 -7.84 -11.31
CA TYR A 44 -1.91 -8.83 -10.29
C TYR A 44 -2.04 -10.22 -10.91
N ALA A 45 -2.87 -10.38 -11.94
CA ALA A 45 -3.04 -11.65 -12.65
C ALA A 45 -1.71 -12.15 -13.23
N LYS A 46 -0.92 -11.26 -13.85
CA LYS A 46 0.42 -11.59 -14.37
C LYS A 46 1.42 -12.00 -13.28
N VAL A 47 1.29 -11.47 -12.06
CA VAL A 47 2.13 -11.86 -10.93
C VAL A 47 1.65 -13.17 -10.32
N ALA A 48 0.34 -13.32 -10.11
CA ALA A 48 -0.29 -14.51 -9.55
C ALA A 48 -0.05 -15.76 -10.40
N SER A 49 0.06 -15.62 -11.73
CA SER A 49 0.36 -16.73 -12.63
C SER A 49 1.79 -17.28 -12.52
N LYS A 50 2.69 -16.61 -11.79
CA LYS A 50 4.08 -17.08 -11.63
C LYS A 50 4.13 -18.16 -10.55
N PRO A 51 4.75 -19.34 -10.82
CA PRO A 51 4.84 -20.45 -9.85
C PRO A 51 5.41 -20.04 -8.49
N LYS A 52 6.31 -19.04 -8.47
CA LYS A 52 6.91 -18.48 -7.26
C LYS A 52 5.88 -17.95 -6.24
N TYR A 53 4.69 -17.56 -6.69
CA TYR A 53 3.60 -17.00 -5.87
C TYR A 53 2.40 -17.94 -5.74
N ALA A 54 2.51 -19.20 -6.18
CA ALA A 54 1.55 -20.24 -5.83
C ALA A 54 1.36 -20.32 -4.30
N GLY A 55 0.15 -20.62 -3.84
CA GLY A 55 -0.25 -20.64 -2.43
C GLY A 55 -0.55 -19.28 -1.79
N VAL A 56 0.24 -18.22 -2.05
CA VAL A 56 0.03 -16.91 -1.37
C VAL A 56 -0.99 -15.99 -2.07
N MET A 57 -1.20 -16.20 -3.36
CA MET A 57 -2.18 -15.49 -4.19
C MET A 57 -3.26 -16.42 -4.74
N GLU A 58 -3.23 -17.69 -4.34
CA GLU A 58 -4.17 -18.70 -4.80
C GLU A 58 -5.57 -18.46 -4.21
N GLY A 59 -6.61 -18.63 -5.03
CA GLY A 59 -7.99 -18.39 -4.63
C GLY A 59 -8.39 -16.92 -4.42
N LEU A 60 -7.45 -15.97 -4.60
CA LEU A 60 -7.75 -14.54 -4.48
C LEU A 60 -8.09 -13.94 -5.83
N LEU A 61 -9.28 -13.36 -5.95
CA LEU A 61 -9.66 -12.62 -7.15
C LEU A 61 -8.97 -11.25 -7.15
N ALA A 62 -8.47 -10.85 -8.32
CA ALA A 62 -7.79 -9.57 -8.48
C ALA A 62 -8.67 -8.39 -8.01
N SER A 63 -9.98 -8.48 -8.25
CA SER A 63 -10.96 -7.45 -7.86
C SER A 63 -11.23 -7.37 -6.36
N GLU A 64 -10.89 -8.39 -5.57
CA GLU A 64 -11.18 -8.45 -4.13
C GLU A 64 -9.97 -8.06 -3.27
N VAL A 65 -8.77 -8.14 -3.83
CA VAL A 65 -7.55 -7.84 -3.08
C VAL A 65 -7.26 -6.35 -3.00
N HIS A 66 -7.98 -5.52 -3.73
CA HIS A 66 -7.78 -4.07 -3.73
C HIS A 66 -9.07 -3.30 -3.57
N ASP A 67 -9.00 -2.17 -2.87
CA ASP A 67 -10.12 -1.22 -2.79
C ASP A 67 -9.63 0.22 -2.61
N GLY A 68 -10.52 1.17 -2.86
CA GLY A 68 -10.29 2.59 -2.75
C GLY A 68 -10.86 3.16 -1.46
N TYR A 69 -10.04 3.90 -0.72
CA TYR A 69 -10.47 4.86 0.28
C TYR A 69 -10.49 6.26 -0.30
N PHE A 70 -11.69 6.82 -0.44
CA PHE A 70 -11.87 8.20 -0.84
C PHE A 70 -12.58 8.94 0.30
N ALA A 71 -12.17 10.18 0.60
CA ALA A 71 -12.74 10.93 1.71
C ALA A 71 -13.92 11.79 1.21
N ALA A 72 -15.13 11.55 1.73
CA ALA A 72 -16.28 12.42 1.50
C ALA A 72 -16.39 13.49 2.60
N ASP A 73 -16.59 14.75 2.24
CA ASP A 73 -16.92 15.83 3.19
C ASP A 73 -18.19 15.53 4.01
N LYS A 74 -18.49 16.41 4.96
CA LYS A 74 -19.65 16.27 5.86
C LYS A 74 -20.99 16.35 5.12
N SER A 75 -21.01 16.84 3.89
CA SER A 75 -22.19 16.95 3.03
C SER A 75 -22.37 15.72 2.12
N GLY A 76 -21.51 14.70 2.27
CA GLY A 76 -21.52 13.50 1.45
C GLY A 76 -20.91 13.69 0.05
N GLN A 77 -20.43 14.88 -0.27
CA GLN A 77 -19.67 15.14 -1.50
C GLN A 77 -18.21 14.75 -1.29
N TRP A 78 -17.55 14.20 -2.29
CA TRP A 78 -16.12 13.92 -2.19
C TRP A 78 -15.37 15.24 -1.93
N LYS A 79 -14.48 15.32 -0.92
CA LYS A 79 -13.64 16.53 -0.74
C LYS A 79 -12.83 16.85 -2.00
N ASP A 80 -12.65 15.84 -2.84
CA ASP A 80 -11.93 15.87 -4.11
C ASP A 80 -12.87 15.95 -5.33
N SER A 81 -14.13 16.37 -5.13
CA SER A 81 -15.19 16.53 -6.15
C SER A 81 -14.83 17.44 -7.33
N ARG A 82 -13.70 18.16 -7.27
CA ARG A 82 -13.21 18.95 -8.41
C ARG A 82 -12.73 18.08 -9.59
N ASP A 83 -12.34 16.82 -9.33
CA ASP A 83 -11.85 15.89 -10.35
C ASP A 83 -12.88 14.83 -10.79
N THR A 84 -14.04 14.75 -10.12
CA THR A 84 -15.15 13.88 -10.53
C THR A 84 -16.27 14.74 -11.11
N LYS A 85 -16.17 15.06 -12.41
CA LYS A 85 -17.29 15.63 -13.21
C LYS A 85 -18.40 14.59 -13.45
N GLY A 86 -18.73 13.78 -12.46
CA GLY A 86 -19.69 12.68 -12.58
C GLY A 86 -20.93 12.96 -11.74
N GLU A 87 -22.11 12.69 -12.29
CA GLU A 87 -23.42 12.77 -11.64
C GLU A 87 -23.63 11.74 -10.52
N GLY A 88 -22.59 10.96 -10.17
CA GLY A 88 -22.66 9.88 -9.18
C GLY A 88 -22.11 10.27 -7.82
N GLY A 89 -22.98 10.19 -6.80
CA GLY A 89 -22.60 10.31 -5.40
C GLY A 89 -21.92 9.03 -4.85
N ARG A 90 -21.69 9.04 -3.53
CA ARG A 90 -21.19 7.88 -2.76
C ARG A 90 -21.98 6.61 -3.07
N THR A 91 -21.29 5.54 -3.41
CA THR A 91 -21.88 4.23 -3.71
C THR A 91 -21.87 3.31 -2.48
N LYS A 92 -22.67 2.24 -2.52
CA LYS A 92 -22.66 1.20 -1.49
C LYS A 92 -21.28 0.53 -1.36
N ASP A 93 -20.56 0.41 -2.46
CA ASP A 93 -19.20 -0.15 -2.47
C ASP A 93 -18.23 0.79 -1.73
N ASP A 94 -18.39 2.10 -1.89
CA ASP A 94 -17.63 3.09 -1.13
C ASP A 94 -17.90 3.02 0.38
N ASP A 95 -19.16 2.79 0.77
CA ASP A 95 -19.53 2.58 2.17
C ASP A 95 -18.89 1.34 2.75
N THR A 96 -18.88 0.26 1.98
CA THR A 96 -18.30 -1.03 2.39
C THR A 96 -16.79 -0.90 2.55
N ALA A 97 -16.11 -0.32 1.57
CA ALA A 97 -14.68 -0.04 1.61
C ALA A 97 -14.32 0.86 2.80
N TYR A 98 -15.09 1.94 3.00
CA TYR A 98 -14.87 2.87 4.10
C TYR A 98 -15.04 2.19 5.47
N ASN A 99 -16.11 1.40 5.64
CA ASN A 99 -16.36 0.69 6.90
C ASN A 99 -15.25 -0.32 7.18
N LEU A 100 -14.82 -1.12 6.20
CA LEU A 100 -13.72 -2.05 6.38
C LEU A 100 -12.40 -1.33 6.72
N ILE A 101 -12.07 -0.27 5.98
CA ILE A 101 -10.78 0.41 6.12
C ILE A 101 -10.69 1.23 7.41
N MET A 102 -11.79 1.87 7.83
CA MET A 102 -11.79 2.79 8.97
C MET A 102 -12.38 2.21 10.25
N LYS A 103 -13.42 1.38 10.16
CA LYS A 103 -14.15 0.85 11.33
C LYS A 103 -13.70 -0.56 11.66
N ASP A 104 -13.71 -1.47 10.70
CA ASP A 104 -13.36 -2.88 10.89
C ASP A 104 -11.86 -3.13 10.65
N LYS A 105 -11.00 -2.24 11.17
CA LYS A 105 -9.55 -2.27 10.94
C LYS A 105 -8.87 -3.53 11.48
N GLU A 106 -9.48 -4.22 12.42
CA GLU A 106 -9.01 -5.52 12.92
C GLU A 106 -9.26 -6.63 11.90
N ARG A 107 -10.38 -6.59 11.17
CA ARG A 107 -10.68 -7.53 10.08
C ARG A 107 -9.68 -7.39 8.94
N LEU A 108 -9.17 -6.17 8.68
CA LEU A 108 -8.06 -5.93 7.75
C LEU A 108 -6.75 -6.66 8.12
N LEU A 109 -6.56 -7.02 9.41
CA LEU A 109 -5.40 -7.77 9.88
C LEU A 109 -5.59 -9.29 9.76
N ASP A 110 -6.82 -9.75 9.50
CA ASP A 110 -7.11 -11.15 9.23
C ASP A 110 -6.47 -11.58 7.91
N THR A 111 -5.87 -12.76 7.91
CA THR A 111 -5.33 -13.38 6.69
C THR A 111 -6.41 -13.85 5.72
N GLY A 112 -7.62 -14.15 6.22
CA GLY A 112 -8.80 -14.54 5.44
C GLY A 112 -9.47 -13.38 4.70
N GLU A 113 -9.31 -12.14 5.17
CA GLU A 113 -9.80 -10.95 4.44
C GLU A 113 -9.00 -10.79 3.13
N PRO A 114 -9.61 -10.80 1.93
CA PRO A 114 -8.85 -10.71 0.68
C PRO A 114 -8.14 -9.36 0.52
N LEU A 115 -8.71 -8.26 1.04
CA LEU A 115 -8.20 -6.92 0.86
C LEU A 115 -6.76 -6.77 1.40
N ARG A 116 -5.85 -6.33 0.51
CA ARG A 116 -4.40 -6.20 0.75
C ARG A 116 -3.82 -4.90 0.19
N PHE A 117 -4.48 -4.30 -0.80
CA PHE A 117 -3.99 -3.14 -1.52
C PHE A 117 -5.01 -1.99 -1.40
N ILE A 118 -4.63 -0.92 -0.72
CA ILE A 118 -5.52 0.21 -0.45
C ILE A 118 -5.10 1.38 -1.32
N PHE A 119 -6.00 1.89 -2.15
CA PHE A 119 -5.79 3.08 -2.96
C PHE A 119 -6.40 4.29 -2.27
N SER A 120 -5.67 5.39 -2.16
CA SER A 120 -6.15 6.61 -1.51
C SER A 120 -5.69 7.84 -2.26
N HIS A 121 -6.58 8.80 -2.47
CA HIS A 121 -6.21 10.11 -3.03
C HIS A 121 -5.62 11.04 -1.96
N SER A 122 -6.22 11.04 -0.77
CA SER A 122 -5.78 11.85 0.36
C SER A 122 -5.01 11.01 1.39
N ALA A 123 -4.27 11.67 2.29
CA ALA A 123 -3.87 11.01 3.53
C ALA A 123 -5.13 10.47 4.24
N LEU A 124 -5.08 9.21 4.68
CA LEU A 124 -6.20 8.58 5.38
C LEU A 124 -6.59 9.42 6.60
N ARG A 125 -7.88 9.49 6.96
CA ARG A 125 -8.32 10.37 8.05
C ARG A 125 -7.59 10.10 9.37
N GLU A 126 -7.64 11.10 10.23
CA GLU A 126 -7.32 10.95 11.65
C GLU A 126 -8.11 9.75 12.22
N GLY A 127 -7.41 8.88 12.96
CA GLY A 127 -7.96 7.61 13.45
C GLY A 127 -7.66 6.38 12.56
N TRP A 128 -7.22 6.56 11.31
CA TRP A 128 -6.68 5.43 10.54
C TRP A 128 -5.25 5.10 10.99
N ASP A 129 -5.12 3.92 11.56
CA ASP A 129 -3.90 3.41 12.14
C ASP A 129 -3.88 1.89 11.97
N ASN A 130 -3.20 1.44 10.92
CA ASN A 130 -2.95 0.02 10.71
C ASN A 130 -1.43 -0.24 10.77
N PRO A 131 -0.96 -1.04 11.73
CA PRO A 131 0.47 -1.28 11.92
C PRO A 131 1.10 -2.18 10.85
N ASN A 132 0.29 -2.84 10.02
CA ASN A 132 0.74 -3.83 9.05
C ASN A 132 0.90 -3.26 7.62
N VAL A 133 1.09 -1.94 7.52
CA VAL A 133 1.43 -1.27 6.26
C VAL A 133 2.92 -1.44 5.99
N PHE A 134 3.26 -2.28 5.02
CA PHE A 134 4.66 -2.57 4.69
C PHE A 134 5.12 -1.98 3.37
N GLN A 135 4.19 -1.48 2.56
CA GLN A 135 4.50 -0.79 1.32
C GLN A 135 3.70 0.49 1.24
N ILE A 136 4.38 1.57 0.87
CA ILE A 136 3.75 2.82 0.46
C ILE A 136 4.21 3.09 -0.97
N CYS A 137 3.26 3.26 -1.88
CA CYS A 137 3.51 3.60 -3.27
C CYS A 137 2.88 4.95 -3.57
N THR A 138 3.68 5.93 -3.97
CA THR A 138 3.19 7.27 -4.31
C THR A 138 3.17 7.40 -5.83
N LEU A 139 1.97 7.35 -6.39
CA LEU A 139 1.70 7.59 -7.81
C LEU A 139 1.31 9.06 -8.08
N ASN A 140 1.26 9.89 -7.03
CA ASN A 140 0.99 11.32 -7.14
C ASN A 140 2.27 12.16 -7.03
N GLU A 141 2.22 13.37 -7.59
CA GLU A 141 3.27 14.38 -7.44
C GLU A 141 2.90 15.32 -6.29
N THR A 142 2.90 14.80 -5.06
CA THR A 142 2.70 15.66 -3.89
C THR A 142 3.91 16.56 -3.67
N SER A 143 3.72 17.88 -3.76
CA SER A 143 4.78 18.87 -3.52
C SER A 143 5.00 19.20 -2.04
N SER A 144 4.04 18.88 -1.17
CA SER A 144 4.11 19.21 0.27
C SER A 144 4.92 18.19 1.06
N GLN A 145 6.09 18.60 1.56
CA GLN A 145 6.96 17.79 2.42
C GLN A 145 6.25 17.31 3.70
N MET A 146 5.43 18.18 4.31
CA MET A 146 4.64 17.84 5.50
C MET A 146 3.67 16.68 5.24
N LYS A 147 2.99 16.67 4.09
CA LYS A 147 2.10 15.56 3.72
C LYS A 147 2.88 14.26 3.55
N LYS A 148 4.03 14.29 2.86
CA LYS A 148 4.89 13.12 2.68
C LYS A 148 5.32 12.52 4.02
N ARG A 149 5.69 13.34 5.01
CA ARG A 149 6.05 12.87 6.36
C ARG A 149 4.88 12.17 7.07
N GLN A 150 3.69 12.74 7.00
CA GLN A 150 2.50 12.15 7.62
C GLN A 150 2.11 10.81 6.96
N GLU A 151 2.30 10.69 5.64
CA GLU A 151 2.04 9.46 4.89
C GLU A 151 3.01 8.35 5.29
N ILE A 152 4.33 8.62 5.28
CA ILE A 152 5.35 7.63 5.69
C ILE A 152 5.17 7.24 7.16
N GLY A 153 4.88 8.20 8.04
CA GLY A 153 4.70 7.95 9.48
C GLY A 153 3.65 6.88 9.79
N ARG A 154 2.67 6.65 8.90
CA ARG A 154 1.68 5.58 9.06
C ARG A 154 2.25 4.18 8.83
N GLY A 155 3.29 4.05 8.01
CA GLY A 155 3.99 2.80 7.74
C GLY A 155 5.17 2.50 8.67
N LEU A 156 5.50 3.40 9.61
CA LEU A 156 6.63 3.24 10.53
C LEU A 156 6.28 2.51 11.84
N ARG A 157 5.02 2.08 11.99
CA ARG A 157 4.57 1.38 13.20
C ARG A 157 5.04 -0.06 13.21
N LEU A 158 5.31 -0.60 14.40
CA LEU A 158 5.63 -2.02 14.55
C LEU A 158 4.40 -2.87 14.18
N PRO A 159 4.51 -3.78 13.19
CA PRO A 159 3.42 -4.65 12.78
C PRO A 159 3.02 -5.60 13.90
N VAL A 160 1.81 -6.14 13.80
CA VAL A 160 1.29 -7.18 14.68
C VAL A 160 1.15 -8.51 13.95
N ASN A 161 1.31 -9.60 14.68
CA ASN A 161 0.97 -10.94 14.23
C ASN A 161 -0.54 -11.20 14.34
N ILE A 162 -0.98 -12.40 13.97
CA ILE A 162 -2.38 -12.84 14.05
C ILE A 162 -2.95 -12.84 15.48
N ASP A 163 -2.09 -12.94 16.49
CA ASP A 163 -2.47 -12.89 17.91
C ASP A 163 -2.53 -11.44 18.45
N GLY A 164 -2.34 -10.44 17.57
CA GLY A 164 -2.31 -9.02 17.94
C GLY A 164 -1.02 -8.57 18.63
N GLN A 165 -0.01 -9.43 18.73
CA GLN A 165 1.26 -9.13 19.39
C GLN A 165 2.21 -8.40 18.44
N ARG A 166 2.95 -7.41 18.96
CA ARG A 166 3.93 -6.65 18.19
C ARG A 166 5.10 -7.54 17.77
N VAL A 167 5.50 -7.42 16.51
CA VAL A 167 6.66 -8.11 15.95
C VAL A 167 7.88 -7.20 16.05
N TYR A 168 8.90 -7.65 16.80
CA TYR A 168 10.13 -6.90 17.04
C TYR A 168 11.30 -7.31 16.11
N ASP A 169 11.08 -8.24 15.18
CA ASP A 169 12.11 -8.64 14.21
C ASP A 169 12.34 -7.55 13.16
N ASP A 170 13.54 -6.95 13.17
CA ASP A 170 13.98 -5.94 12.22
C ASP A 170 13.90 -6.37 10.76
N ASN A 171 14.03 -7.67 10.47
CA ASN A 171 13.89 -8.20 9.11
C ASN A 171 12.44 -8.17 8.62
N VAL A 172 11.48 -8.16 9.55
CA VAL A 172 10.06 -7.94 9.30
C VAL A 172 9.75 -6.45 9.25
N ASN A 173 10.35 -5.63 10.11
CA ASN A 173 10.07 -4.21 10.33
C ASN A 173 10.69 -3.30 9.27
N ILE A 174 10.46 -3.64 8.01
CA ILE A 174 10.95 -2.90 6.84
C ILE A 174 9.78 -2.35 6.04
N LEU A 175 9.59 -1.03 6.10
CA LEU A 175 8.71 -0.30 5.20
C LEU A 175 9.40 -0.10 3.84
N THR A 176 8.74 -0.50 2.76
CA THR A 176 9.23 -0.23 1.40
C THR A 176 8.46 0.96 0.82
N VAL A 177 9.18 2.02 0.48
CA VAL A 177 8.61 3.21 -0.18
C VAL A 177 8.92 3.14 -1.67
N ILE A 178 7.88 3.14 -2.50
CA ILE A 178 7.97 3.24 -3.96
C ILE A 178 7.59 4.67 -4.32
N ALA A 179 8.61 5.45 -4.67
CA ALA A 179 8.56 6.89 -4.80
C ALA A 179 8.77 7.33 -6.26
N ASN A 180 8.15 8.44 -6.67
CA ASN A 180 8.65 9.21 -7.81
C ASN A 180 9.92 9.98 -7.41
N GLU A 181 10.60 10.63 -8.36
CA GLU A 181 11.87 11.33 -8.11
C GLU A 181 11.77 12.34 -6.96
N SER A 182 10.72 13.15 -6.95
CA SER A 182 10.44 14.10 -5.85
C SER A 182 10.28 13.45 -4.48
N TYR A 183 9.72 12.24 -4.42
CA TYR A 183 9.51 11.51 -3.16
C TYR A 183 10.76 10.71 -2.75
N ALA A 184 11.62 10.35 -3.71
CA ALA A 184 12.89 9.70 -3.45
C ALA A 184 13.84 10.65 -2.70
N ASP A 185 13.92 11.90 -3.11
CA ASP A 185 14.70 12.92 -2.41
C ASP A 185 14.19 13.17 -0.99
N PHE A 186 12.86 13.22 -0.82
CA PHE A 186 12.27 13.33 0.52
C PHE A 186 12.60 12.13 1.40
N SER A 187 12.46 10.91 0.88
CA SER A 187 12.74 9.68 1.63
C SER A 187 14.22 9.61 2.05
N ARG A 188 15.13 10.06 1.18
CA ARG A 188 16.55 10.16 1.47
C ARG A 188 16.83 11.17 2.58
N LYS A 189 16.24 12.37 2.50
CA LYS A 189 16.36 13.39 3.55
C LYS A 189 15.85 12.88 4.89
N LEU A 190 14.67 12.25 4.90
CA LEU A 190 14.10 11.65 6.12
C LEU A 190 15.02 10.58 6.72
N GLN A 191 15.63 9.75 5.89
CA GLN A 191 16.61 8.78 6.37
C GLN A 191 17.81 9.48 7.01
N THR A 192 18.41 10.46 6.33
CA THR A 192 19.53 11.25 6.85
C THR A 192 19.20 11.89 8.20
N GLU A 193 18.04 12.54 8.31
CA GLU A 193 17.58 13.12 9.59
C GLU A 193 17.47 12.07 10.69
N ILE A 194 16.94 10.87 10.40
CA ILE A 194 16.90 9.76 11.38
C ILE A 194 18.32 9.30 11.73
N GLU A 195 19.27 9.24 10.78
CA GLU A 195 20.66 8.90 11.10
C GLU A 195 21.29 9.93 12.05
N GLU A 196 21.06 11.22 11.79
CA GLU A 196 21.56 12.32 12.61
C GLU A 196 20.95 12.33 14.01
N GLU A 197 19.65 12.07 14.14
CA GLU A 197 18.93 12.05 15.42
C GLU A 197 19.21 10.80 16.26
N THR A 198 19.40 9.64 15.64
CA THR A 198 19.44 8.34 16.33
C THR A 198 20.81 7.67 16.32
N GLY A 199 21.73 8.12 15.45
CA GLY A 199 23.02 7.46 15.22
C GLY A 199 22.93 6.16 14.41
N ILE A 200 21.76 5.79 13.88
CA ILE A 200 21.58 4.59 13.06
C ILE A 200 22.01 4.88 11.62
N HIS A 201 22.81 4.00 11.00
CA HIS A 201 23.19 4.13 9.59
C HIS A 201 22.38 3.20 8.66
N PHE A 202 21.75 3.78 7.64
CA PHE A 202 20.99 3.10 6.57
C PHE A 202 21.85 2.76 5.33
N GLY A 203 23.11 3.21 5.30
CA GLY A 203 24.06 2.92 4.21
C GLY A 203 24.10 1.43 3.82
N GLY A 204 24.03 1.14 2.51
CA GLY A 204 24.09 -0.22 1.96
C GLY A 204 22.80 -1.06 2.07
N ARG A 205 21.76 -0.57 2.78
CA ARG A 205 20.47 -1.28 2.94
C ARG A 205 19.51 -1.06 1.77
N ILE A 206 19.73 0.00 0.98
CA ILE A 206 18.92 0.34 -0.20
C ILE A 206 19.53 -0.33 -1.44
N LYS A 207 18.85 -1.36 -1.96
CA LYS A 207 19.25 -2.02 -3.21
C LYS A 207 18.55 -1.36 -4.39
N ASN A 208 19.29 -0.56 -5.17
CA ASN A 208 18.77 -0.03 -6.43
C ASN A 208 18.38 -1.21 -7.34
N ARG A 209 17.13 -1.20 -7.82
CA ARG A 209 16.60 -2.26 -8.68
C ARG A 209 17.40 -2.37 -9.98
N ASP A 210 17.86 -1.24 -10.51
CA ASP A 210 18.61 -1.17 -11.77
C ASP A 210 20.03 -1.74 -11.62
N ASN A 211 20.53 -1.80 -10.37
CA ASN A 211 21.80 -2.43 -10.02
C ASN A 211 21.67 -3.93 -9.72
N ARG A 212 20.48 -4.53 -9.83
CA ARG A 212 20.31 -5.99 -9.61
C ARG A 212 20.95 -6.77 -10.75
N ARG A 213 22.09 -7.39 -10.48
CA ARG A 213 22.68 -8.40 -11.36
C ARG A 213 21.93 -9.73 -11.21
N VAL A 214 21.60 -10.36 -12.34
CA VAL A 214 21.08 -11.74 -12.35
C VAL A 214 22.23 -12.66 -11.95
N VAL A 215 22.20 -13.17 -10.71
CA VAL A 215 23.15 -14.18 -10.27
C VAL A 215 22.61 -15.55 -10.70
N ARG A 216 23.26 -16.20 -11.67
CA ARG A 216 23.05 -17.63 -11.92
C ARG A 216 23.82 -18.38 -10.84
N PHE A 217 23.10 -19.05 -9.94
CA PHE A 217 23.73 -19.94 -8.97
C PHE A 217 24.37 -21.11 -9.74
N GLN A 218 25.70 -21.16 -9.78
CA GLN A 218 26.42 -22.38 -10.15
C GLN A 218 26.34 -23.34 -8.96
N LYS A 219 26.03 -24.61 -9.24
CA LYS A 219 25.84 -25.70 -8.24
C LYS A 219 27.05 -25.92 -7.29
N SER A 220 28.19 -25.27 -7.51
CA SER A 220 29.39 -25.38 -6.67
C SER A 220 29.36 -24.55 -5.38
N ARG A 221 28.25 -23.89 -5.04
CA ARG A 221 28.05 -23.21 -3.74
C ARG A 221 26.84 -23.76 -2.97
N ALA A 222 26.67 -25.08 -2.97
CA ALA A 222 26.01 -25.70 -1.84
C ALA A 222 26.98 -25.53 -0.64
N LEU A 223 26.54 -24.76 0.35
CA LEU A 223 27.20 -24.77 1.66
C LEU A 223 26.93 -26.14 2.28
N ASP A 224 28.00 -26.81 2.72
CA ASP A 224 27.91 -27.94 3.64
C ASP A 224 27.18 -27.52 4.94
#